data_AF-A0A5B8XL03-F1
#
_entry.id   AF-A0A5B8XL03-F1
#
_cell.length_a   1.000
_cell.length_b   1.000
_cell.length_c   1.000
_cell.angle_alpha   90.00
_cell.angle_beta   90.00
_cell.angle_gamma   90.00
#
_symmetry.space_group_name_H-M   'P 1'
#
loop_
_entity.id
_entity.type
_entity.pdbx_description
1 polymer ?
#
loop_
_entity_poly.entity_id
_entity_poly.type
_entity_poly.pdbx_seq_one_letter_code
_entity_poly.pdbx_strand_id
1 'polypeptide(L)'
;MSDPVELIERRVQAVLDGQRSTQGLHLFCQIGGRGLSGQDGGITTLQISGSGWALVGWRDGDDAEMFSHQLSDADMRKIYGLLMRFPFWTASPRKREREENELNIHVRISDQEKGISHGIQFYSDDAEEFPILKDLMQRIDSLISALSEGVIEGAQL
;
A
#
# COMPACT_ATOMS: atom_id res chain seq x y z
N MET A 1 12.74 -21.05 12.46
CA MET A 1 12.78 -19.83 11.63
C MET A 1 11.67 -18.93 12.11
N SER A 2 11.95 -17.63 12.32
CA SER A 2 10.92 -16.65 12.70
C SER A 2 9.92 -16.46 11.56
N ASP A 3 8.67 -16.18 11.90
CA ASP A 3 7.61 -15.87 10.92
C ASP A 3 7.99 -14.58 10.16
N PRO A 4 7.99 -14.57 8.81
CA PRO A 4 8.23 -13.36 8.02
C PRO A 4 7.36 -12.17 8.46
N VAL A 5 6.12 -12.40 8.89
CA VAL A 5 5.23 -11.35 9.39
C VAL A 5 5.78 -10.73 10.67
N GLU A 6 6.16 -11.55 11.64
CA GLU A 6 6.74 -11.08 12.91
C GLU A 6 8.03 -10.28 12.68
N LEU A 7 8.85 -10.68 11.71
CA LEU A 7 10.06 -9.95 11.34
C LEU A 7 9.74 -8.58 10.73
N ILE A 8 8.72 -8.50 9.87
CA ILE A 8 8.24 -7.23 9.28
C ILE A 8 7.69 -6.31 10.37
N GLU A 9 6.83 -6.82 11.26
CA GLU A 9 6.24 -6.03 12.35
C GLU A 9 7.32 -5.45 13.26
N ARG A 10 8.27 -6.27 13.69
CA ARG A 10 9.42 -5.81 14.49
C ARG A 10 10.25 -4.77 13.75
N ARG A 11 10.45 -4.94 12.44
CA ARG A 11 11.20 -3.99 11.60
C ARG A 11 10.48 -2.65 11.50
N VAL A 12 9.17 -2.66 11.29
CA VAL A 12 8.34 -1.45 11.20
C VAL A 12 8.28 -0.77 12.56
N GLN A 13 8.06 -1.50 13.65
CA GLN A 13 8.05 -0.94 15.00
C GLN A 13 9.38 -0.25 15.34
N ALA A 14 10.52 -0.86 15.00
CA ALA A 14 11.84 -0.24 15.21
C ALA A 14 12.02 1.09 14.43
N VAL A 15 11.36 1.26 13.28
CA VAL A 15 11.33 2.56 12.57
C VAL A 15 10.53 3.58 13.36
N LEU A 16 9.34 3.19 13.81
CA LEU A 16 8.43 4.09 14.53
C LEU A 16 9.05 4.55 15.85
N ASP A 17 9.75 3.66 16.55
CA ASP A 17 10.49 3.93 17.78
C ASP A 17 11.77 4.76 17.55
N GLY A 18 12.12 5.04 16.29
CA GLY A 18 13.32 5.80 15.92
C GLY A 18 14.64 5.03 16.09
N GLN A 19 14.58 3.72 16.26
CA GLN A 19 15.76 2.85 16.41
C GLN A 19 16.39 2.47 15.06
N ARG A 20 15.61 2.54 13.96
CA ARG A 20 16.08 2.26 12.60
C ARG A 20 15.50 3.25 11.60
N SER A 21 16.18 3.40 10.46
CA SER A 21 15.65 4.13 9.30
C SER A 21 14.67 3.26 8.50
N THR A 22 13.99 3.83 7.51
CA THR A 22 13.11 3.12 6.57
C THR A 22 13.86 2.41 5.44
N GLN A 23 15.20 2.52 5.39
CA GLN A 23 15.99 1.93 4.32
C GLN A 23 15.71 0.44 4.17
N GLY A 24 15.54 0.01 2.91
CA GLY A 24 15.21 -1.37 2.55
C GLY A 24 13.75 -1.79 2.78
N LEU A 25 12.91 -0.99 3.45
CA LEU A 25 11.47 -1.26 3.52
C LEU A 25 10.79 -0.75 2.24
N HIS A 26 9.97 -1.58 1.61
CA HIS A 26 9.18 -1.17 0.44
C HIS A 26 7.73 -1.56 0.64
N LEU A 27 6.82 -0.62 0.36
CA LEU A 27 5.39 -0.86 0.28
C LEU A 27 4.99 -0.84 -1.20
N PHE A 28 4.18 -1.82 -1.59
CA PHE A 28 3.59 -1.92 -2.91
C PHE A 28 2.09 -2.16 -2.75
N CYS A 29 1.29 -1.38 -3.47
CA CYS A 29 -0.14 -1.61 -3.62
C CYS A 29 -0.51 -1.50 -5.10
N GLN A 30 -1.27 -2.47 -5.61
CA GLN A 30 -1.85 -2.43 -6.95
C GLN A 30 -3.34 -2.66 -6.83
N ILE A 31 -4.12 -1.80 -7.49
CA ILE A 31 -5.58 -1.84 -7.52
C ILE A 31 -5.97 -1.97 -8.99
N GLY A 32 -6.52 -3.13 -9.35
CA GLY A 32 -7.01 -3.41 -10.69
C GLY A 32 -8.52 -3.34 -10.76
N GLY A 33 -9.04 -2.72 -11.82
CA GLY A 33 -10.47 -2.44 -11.93
C GLY A 33 -10.77 -1.06 -11.35
N ARG A 34 -11.47 -0.26 -12.15
CA ARG A 34 -11.79 1.17 -11.97
C ARG A 34 -10.61 2.05 -11.55
N GLY A 35 -10.09 2.81 -12.51
CA GLY A 35 -9.03 3.80 -12.27
C GLY A 35 -9.48 4.97 -11.36
N LEU A 36 -8.54 5.88 -11.09
CA LEU A 36 -8.75 7.15 -10.35
C LEU A 36 -9.88 8.03 -10.92
N SER A 37 -10.32 7.76 -12.14
CA SER A 37 -11.36 8.47 -12.89
C SER A 37 -12.71 7.74 -12.97
N GLY A 38 -12.89 6.60 -12.29
CA GLY A 38 -14.13 5.83 -12.33
C GLY A 38 -14.40 5.10 -13.66
N GLN A 39 -13.40 5.01 -14.55
CA GLN A 39 -13.50 4.24 -15.80
C GLN A 39 -13.06 2.79 -15.62
N ASP A 40 -13.87 1.86 -16.14
CA ASP A 40 -13.61 0.42 -16.15
C ASP A 40 -12.40 0.11 -17.06
N GLY A 41 -11.36 -0.54 -16.52
CA GLY A 41 -10.26 -1.11 -17.33
C GLY A 41 -8.85 -0.93 -16.78
N GLY A 42 -8.62 0.13 -15.99
CA GLY A 42 -7.28 0.52 -15.57
C GLY A 42 -6.67 -0.22 -14.36
N ILE A 43 -5.36 -0.04 -14.20
CA ILE A 43 -4.55 -0.48 -13.06
C ILE A 43 -3.89 0.74 -12.42
N THR A 44 -4.17 0.96 -11.14
CA THR A 44 -3.46 1.94 -10.30
C THR A 44 -2.40 1.22 -9.49
N THR A 45 -1.20 1.79 -9.40
CA THR A 45 -0.07 1.25 -8.63
C THR A 45 0.50 2.33 -7.73
N LEU A 46 0.62 2.04 -6.44
CA LEU A 46 1.38 2.82 -5.46
C LEU A 46 2.64 2.04 -5.07
N GLN A 47 3.80 2.67 -5.21
CA GLN A 47 5.08 2.16 -4.77
C GLN A 47 5.74 3.16 -3.84
N ILE A 48 6.16 2.72 -2.65
CA ILE A 48 6.92 3.56 -1.72
C ILE A 48 8.20 2.82 -1.37
N SER A 49 9.34 3.41 -1.72
CA SER A 49 10.65 2.89 -1.38
C SER A 49 11.11 3.35 0.00
N GLY A 50 12.00 2.58 0.61
CA GLY A 50 12.58 2.91 1.91
C GLY A 50 13.44 4.17 1.91
N SER A 51 13.82 4.66 0.72
CA SER A 51 14.50 5.93 0.50
C SER A 51 13.55 7.14 0.40
N GLY A 52 12.23 6.91 0.53
CA GLY A 52 11.22 7.97 0.53
C GLY A 52 10.63 8.29 -0.85
N TRP A 53 11.05 7.62 -1.92
CA TRP A 53 10.39 7.81 -3.22
C TRP A 53 9.02 7.13 -3.23
N ALA A 54 7.98 7.93 -3.39
CA ALA A 54 6.63 7.48 -3.68
C ALA A 54 6.33 7.64 -5.16
N LEU A 55 5.82 6.58 -5.79
CA LEU A 55 5.40 6.56 -7.19
C LEU A 55 3.95 6.13 -7.25
N VAL A 56 3.13 6.93 -7.92
CA VAL A 56 1.76 6.58 -8.30
C VAL A 56 1.74 6.44 -9.81
N GLY A 57 1.38 5.27 -10.30
CA GLY A 57 1.16 5.01 -11.71
C GLY A 57 -0.30 4.65 -11.96
N TRP A 58 -0.85 5.14 -13.06
CA TRP A 58 -2.12 4.68 -13.60
C TRP A 58 -1.91 4.24 -15.05
N ARG A 59 -2.54 3.13 -15.45
CA ARG A 59 -2.50 2.65 -16.82
C ARG A 59 -3.84 2.07 -17.23
N ASP A 60 -4.32 2.41 -18.42
CA ASP A 60 -5.45 1.77 -19.09
C ASP A 60 -5.18 1.65 -20.59
N GLY A 61 -5.03 0.40 -21.07
CA GLY A 61 -4.59 0.14 -22.44
C GLY A 61 -3.25 0.82 -22.79
N ASP A 62 -3.33 1.80 -23.68
CA ASP A 62 -2.21 2.63 -24.15
C ASP A 62 -2.04 3.94 -23.36
N ASP A 63 -3.04 4.33 -22.56
CA ASP A 63 -2.97 5.51 -21.70
C ASP A 63 -2.20 5.18 -20.42
N ALA A 64 -1.24 6.03 -20.07
CA ALA A 64 -0.43 5.87 -18.87
C ALA A 64 -0.07 7.22 -18.26
N GLU A 65 -0.27 7.33 -16.95
CA GLU A 65 0.14 8.48 -16.14
C GLU A 65 1.06 8.01 -15.01
N MET A 66 2.02 8.86 -14.64
CA MET A 66 2.94 8.56 -13.55
C MET A 66 3.29 9.84 -12.80
N PHE A 67 3.14 9.78 -11.48
CA PHE A 67 3.42 10.84 -10.53
C PHE A 67 4.50 10.33 -9.57
N SER A 68 5.47 11.19 -9.25
CA SER A 68 6.56 10.85 -8.35
C SER A 68 6.80 11.96 -7.33
N HIS A 69 6.98 11.56 -6.08
CA HIS A 69 7.21 12.48 -4.97
C HIS A 69 8.27 11.93 -4.03
N GLN A 70 9.11 12.84 -3.55
CA GLN A 70 10.04 12.55 -2.46
C GLN A 70 9.33 12.83 -1.13
N LEU A 71 9.07 11.78 -0.37
CA LEU A 71 8.48 11.87 0.96
C LEU A 71 9.55 12.29 1.98
N SER A 72 9.10 13.02 3.00
CA SER A 72 9.90 13.31 4.18
C SER A 72 9.97 12.09 5.12
N ASP A 73 10.96 12.06 6.02
CA ASP A 73 11.03 11.05 7.07
C ASP A 73 9.78 11.02 7.96
N ALA A 74 9.16 12.18 8.17
CA ALA A 74 7.93 12.29 8.95
C ALA A 74 6.75 11.62 8.23
N ASP A 75 6.62 11.81 6.91
CA ASP A 75 5.55 11.19 6.12
C ASP A 75 5.78 9.68 5.99
N MET A 76 7.03 9.27 5.80
CA MET A 76 7.41 7.85 5.81
C MET A 76 7.00 7.17 7.13
N ARG A 77 7.26 7.81 8.28
CA ARG A 77 6.81 7.29 9.59
C ARG A 77 5.28 7.21 9.70
N LYS A 78 4.53 8.19 9.17
CA LYS A 78 3.06 8.14 9.15
C LYS A 78 2.56 6.94 8.35
N ILE A 79 3.12 6.71 7.17
CA ILE A 79 2.76 5.59 6.29
C ILE A 79 3.03 4.25 6.98
N TYR A 80 4.22 4.07 7.56
CA TYR A 80 4.53 2.84 8.29
C TYR A 80 3.71 2.67 9.59
N GLY A 81 3.36 3.78 10.25
CA GLY A 81 2.43 3.77 11.38
C GLY A 81 1.03 3.32 10.97
N LEU A 82 0.60 3.71 9.78
CA LEU A 82 -0.66 3.28 9.19
C LEU A 82 -0.71 1.78 8.98
N LEU A 83 0.38 1.19 8.46
CA LEU A 83 0.49 -0.26 8.30
C LEU A 83 0.43 -1.02 9.63
N MET A 84 0.98 -0.45 10.72
CA MET A 84 0.84 -1.06 12.06
C MET A 84 -0.57 -0.89 12.64
N ARG A 85 -1.26 0.20 12.31
CA ARG A 85 -2.64 0.44 12.73
C ARG A 85 -3.64 -0.45 11.98
N PHE A 86 -3.39 -0.71 10.70
CA PHE A 86 -4.20 -1.55 9.83
C PHE A 86 -3.33 -2.66 9.21
N PRO A 87 -2.91 -3.65 10.01
CA PRO A 87 -1.94 -4.65 9.60
C PRO A 87 -2.57 -5.67 8.65
N PHE A 88 -2.55 -5.38 7.35
CA PHE A 88 -3.18 -6.22 6.32
C PHE A 88 -2.72 -7.68 6.35
N TRP A 89 -1.48 -7.93 6.79
CA TRP A 89 -0.92 -9.28 6.94
C TRP A 89 -1.60 -10.14 8.01
N THR A 90 -2.51 -9.56 8.80
CA THR A 90 -3.38 -10.30 9.72
C THR A 90 -4.68 -10.77 9.06
N ALA A 91 -5.01 -10.25 7.87
CA ALA A 91 -6.13 -10.73 7.09
C ALA A 91 -5.78 -12.03 6.36
N SER A 92 -6.77 -12.91 6.20
CA SER A 92 -6.63 -14.15 5.46
C SER A 92 -7.81 -14.32 4.48
N PRO A 93 -7.94 -13.44 3.48
CA PRO A 93 -8.99 -13.51 2.48
C PRO A 93 -8.94 -14.85 1.73
N ARG A 94 -10.11 -15.38 1.37
CA ARG A 94 -10.20 -16.67 0.68
C ARG A 94 -9.77 -16.51 -0.77
N LYS A 95 -9.05 -17.51 -1.29
CA LYS A 95 -8.81 -17.60 -2.73
C LYS A 95 -10.12 -17.93 -3.44
N ARG A 96 -10.58 -17.03 -4.29
CA ARG A 96 -11.79 -17.18 -5.09
C ARG A 96 -11.65 -16.50 -6.45
N GLU A 97 -12.62 -16.75 -7.32
CA GLU A 97 -12.76 -16.00 -8.57
C GLU A 97 -13.37 -14.62 -8.29
N ARG A 98 -13.10 -13.70 -9.21
CA ARG A 98 -13.64 -12.33 -9.18
C ARG A 98 -15.13 -12.36 -9.51
N GLU A 99 -15.93 -11.68 -8.71
CA GLU A 99 -17.34 -11.41 -8.98
C GLU A 99 -17.52 -10.12 -9.81
N GLU A 100 -18.75 -9.85 -10.24
CA GLU A 100 -19.04 -8.70 -11.09
C GLU A 100 -18.81 -7.38 -10.31
N ASN A 101 -18.12 -6.41 -10.94
CA ASN A 101 -17.77 -5.09 -10.36
C ASN A 101 -16.71 -5.06 -9.26
N GLU A 102 -16.04 -6.18 -8.96
CA GLU A 102 -15.00 -6.19 -7.95
C GLU A 102 -13.65 -5.65 -8.43
N LEU A 103 -12.96 -4.96 -7.51
CA LEU A 103 -11.58 -4.54 -7.72
C LEU A 103 -10.61 -5.60 -7.22
N ASN A 104 -9.57 -5.92 -7.98
CA ASN A 104 -8.52 -6.85 -7.57
C ASN A 104 -7.36 -6.07 -6.92
N ILE A 105 -7.12 -6.30 -5.64
CA ILE A 105 -6.18 -5.52 -4.83
C ILE A 105 -5.03 -6.41 -4.38
N HIS A 106 -3.80 -5.95 -4.59
CA HIS A 106 -2.57 -6.61 -4.18
C HIS A 106 -1.81 -5.66 -3.27
N VAL A 107 -1.56 -6.06 -2.02
CA VAL A 107 -0.77 -5.28 -1.08
C VAL A 107 0.42 -6.10 -0.62
N ARG A 108 1.61 -5.52 -0.63
CA ARG A 108 2.85 -6.17 -0.21
C ARG A 108 3.75 -5.21 0.54
N ILE A 109 4.38 -5.72 1.58
CA ILE A 109 5.53 -5.09 2.24
C ILE A 109 6.73 -6.01 2.13
N SER A 110 7.90 -5.44 1.91
CA SER A 110 9.17 -6.17 1.89
C SER A 110 10.24 -5.43 2.66
N ASP A 111 11.09 -6.18 3.37
CA ASP A 111 12.38 -5.71 3.88
C ASP A 111 13.50 -6.35 3.05
N GLN A 112 14.06 -5.56 2.14
CA GLN A 112 15.12 -5.98 1.24
C GLN A 112 16.45 -6.22 1.96
N GLU A 113 16.70 -5.58 3.11
CA GLU A 113 17.93 -5.84 3.89
C GLU A 113 17.94 -7.26 4.46
N LYS A 114 16.74 -7.81 4.70
CA LYS A 114 16.53 -9.16 5.24
C LYS A 114 16.09 -10.18 4.21
N GLY A 115 15.80 -9.75 2.98
CA GLY A 115 15.27 -10.61 1.93
C GLY A 115 13.91 -11.22 2.28
N ILE A 116 13.09 -10.52 3.07
CA ILE A 116 11.76 -10.98 3.50
C ILE A 116 10.67 -10.14 2.83
N SER A 117 9.55 -10.79 2.51
CA SER A 117 8.37 -10.11 1.98
C SER A 117 7.11 -10.83 2.41
N HIS A 118 6.04 -10.07 2.57
CA HIS A 118 4.70 -10.58 2.81
C HIS A 118 3.70 -9.77 1.99
N GLY A 119 2.72 -10.45 1.40
CA GLY A 119 1.68 -9.80 0.63
C GLY A 119 0.41 -10.62 0.57
N ILE A 120 -0.69 -9.92 0.40
CA ILE A 120 -2.02 -10.50 0.22
C ILE A 120 -2.60 -10.02 -1.11
N GLN A 121 -3.49 -10.85 -1.66
CA GLN A 121 -4.36 -10.48 -2.76
C GLN A 121 -5.80 -10.70 -2.29
N PHE A 122 -6.68 -9.74 -2.57
CA PHE A 122 -8.09 -9.79 -2.22
C PHE A 122 -8.92 -8.96 -3.20
N TYR A 123 -10.23 -9.17 -3.17
CA TYR A 123 -11.19 -8.36 -3.91
C TYR A 123 -11.83 -7.29 -3.03
N SER A 124 -12.36 -6.22 -3.63
CA SER A 124 -13.00 -5.12 -2.90
C SER A 124 -14.03 -5.58 -1.86
N ASP A 125 -14.78 -6.63 -2.16
CA ASP A 125 -15.87 -7.10 -1.30
C ASP A 125 -15.34 -7.94 -0.13
N ASP A 126 -14.13 -8.50 -0.23
CA ASP A 126 -13.46 -9.12 0.91
C ASP A 126 -13.23 -8.09 2.03
N ALA A 127 -13.17 -6.79 1.70
CA ALA A 127 -13.03 -5.72 2.70
C ALA A 127 -14.28 -5.59 3.62
N GLU A 128 -15.44 -6.14 3.23
CA GLU A 128 -16.60 -6.23 4.12
C GLU A 128 -16.38 -7.26 5.24
N GLU A 129 -15.72 -8.38 4.92
CA GLU A 129 -15.35 -9.41 5.90
C GLU A 129 -14.15 -8.99 6.77
N PHE A 130 -13.27 -8.15 6.23
CA PHE A 130 -12.06 -7.67 6.90
C PHE A 130 -12.04 -6.13 7.00
N PRO A 131 -12.64 -5.53 8.04
CA PRO A 131 -12.68 -4.08 8.22
C PRO A 131 -11.30 -3.40 8.17
N ILE A 132 -10.25 -4.08 8.61
CA ILE A 132 -8.86 -3.59 8.53
C ILE A 132 -8.41 -3.32 7.08
N LEU A 133 -8.87 -4.13 6.12
CA LEU A 133 -8.54 -3.95 4.70
C LEU A 133 -9.31 -2.75 4.15
N LYS A 134 -10.58 -2.60 4.51
CA LYS A 134 -11.39 -1.43 4.13
C LYS A 134 -10.75 -0.12 4.60
N ASP A 135 -10.40 -0.06 5.88
CA ASP A 135 -9.79 1.14 6.46
C ASP A 135 -8.42 1.43 5.85
N LEU A 136 -7.58 0.40 5.64
CA LEU A 136 -6.30 0.56 4.95
C LEU A 136 -6.50 1.11 3.53
N MET A 137 -7.43 0.54 2.77
CA MET A 137 -7.64 0.92 1.37
C MET A 137 -8.18 2.34 1.23
N GLN A 138 -9.06 2.81 2.12
CA GLN A 138 -9.50 4.21 2.14
C GLN A 138 -8.32 5.18 2.32
N ARG A 139 -7.34 4.79 3.15
CA ARG A 139 -6.15 5.61 3.40
C ARG A 139 -5.17 5.58 2.24
N ILE A 140 -4.98 4.40 1.63
CA ILE A 140 -4.17 4.26 0.42
C ILE A 140 -4.77 5.08 -0.72
N ASP A 141 -6.08 5.03 -0.91
CA ASP A 141 -6.78 5.81 -1.95
C ASP A 141 -6.65 7.32 -1.74
N SER A 142 -6.79 7.78 -0.49
CA SER A 142 -6.54 9.17 -0.12
C SER A 142 -5.09 9.59 -0.38
N LEU A 143 -4.13 8.72 -0.09
CA LEU A 143 -2.70 8.97 -0.36
C LEU A 143 -2.42 9.01 -1.87
N ILE A 144 -2.99 8.08 -2.64
CA ILE A 144 -2.86 8.07 -4.10
C ILE A 144 -3.38 9.38 -4.68
N SER A 145 -4.57 9.81 -4.27
CA SER A 145 -5.18 11.08 -4.71
C SER A 145 -4.30 12.28 -4.37
N ALA A 146 -3.82 12.35 -3.13
CA ALA A 146 -2.92 13.41 -2.67
C ALA A 146 -1.61 13.46 -3.48
N LEU A 147 -1.04 12.30 -3.81
CA LEU A 147 0.17 12.18 -4.62
C LEU A 147 -0.07 12.52 -6.10
N SER A 148 -1.22 12.16 -6.68
CA SER A 148 -1.52 12.51 -8.08
C SER A 148 -1.85 14.00 -8.26
N GLU A 149 -2.42 14.64 -7.23
CA GLU A 149 -2.74 16.08 -7.24
C GLU A 149 -1.57 16.96 -6.78
N GLY A 150 -0.50 16.37 -6.25
CA GLY A 150 0.66 17.07 -5.71
C GLY A 150 0.43 17.78 -4.37
N VAL A 151 -0.61 17.39 -3.62
CA VAL A 151 -1.01 17.98 -2.33
C VAL A 151 -0.57 17.06 -1.19
N ILE A 152 0.69 17.14 -0.78
CA ILE A 152 1.22 16.31 0.33
C ILE A 152 1.15 17.03 1.70
N GLU A 153 0.98 18.36 1.70
CA GLU A 153 0.84 19.13 2.95
C GLU A 153 -0.57 18.97 3.55
N GLY A 154 -0.66 18.21 4.64
CA GLY A 154 -1.89 18.14 5.44
C GLY A 154 -2.90 17.08 5.02
N ALA A 155 -2.52 16.14 4.14
CA ALA A 155 -3.30 14.92 3.96
C ALA A 155 -3.48 14.25 5.33
N GLN A 156 -4.73 14.09 5.77
CA GLN A 156 -5.06 13.41 7.03
C GLN A 156 -4.80 11.90 6.86
N LEU A 157 -3.51 11.54 6.85
CA LEU A 157 -3.02 10.17 6.96
C LEU A 157 -3.40 9.58 8.33
#